data_AF-A0A8J4WU96-F1
#
_entry.id   AF-A0A8J4WU96-F1
#
_cell.length_a   1.000
_cell.length_b   1.000
_cell.length_c   1.000
_cell.angle_alpha   90.00
_cell.angle_beta   90.00
_cell.angle_gamma   90.00
#
_symmetry.space_group_name_H-M   'P 1'
#
loop_
_entity.id
_entity.type
_entity.pdbx_description
1 polymer ?
#
loop_
_entity_poly.entity_id
_entity_poly.type
_entity_poly.pdbx_seq_one_letter_code
_entity_poly.pdbx_strand_id
1 'polypeptide(L)'
;MDGCDRSSLSFVSWASNITKCSNPAFEKVISRVWSNPELQKDVLAVLTGVTKSIHDKGGTESAAEYYATLVSIHYSTSNLMKLTALNTPSCTKPAEAYLLKLIMCQAYVHLCYIYIRFSVPDSLLRATFAEAAKILVHLLTSCSATDATHTSLLKPLLICLGRLLRAQVRESWSLESVRHIYRYILRFIDYEKPTVRKSSHIAVCNILHIASSGGTDENVFHPACHQTVQHICVSIRQEMRYV
;
A
#
# COMPACT_ATOMS: atom_id res chain seq x y z
N MET A 1 39.53 -8.17 16.31
CA MET A 1 38.29 -7.39 16.13
C MET A 1 38.16 -7.19 14.63
N ASP A 2 37.62 -8.20 13.95
CA ASP A 2 37.64 -8.33 12.50
C ASP A 2 36.29 -8.86 12.03
N GLY A 3 35.81 -8.32 10.90
CA GLY A 3 34.93 -9.06 10.00
C GLY A 3 33.42 -8.81 10.08
N CYS A 4 32.94 -7.58 9.82
CA CYS A 4 31.53 -7.39 9.45
C CYS A 4 31.23 -6.42 8.28
N ASP A 5 32.19 -5.60 7.81
CA ASP A 5 31.85 -4.50 6.88
C ASP A 5 32.08 -4.73 5.37
N ARG A 6 32.68 -5.85 4.94
CA ARG A 6 32.97 -6.07 3.50
C ARG A 6 31.78 -6.54 2.66
N SER A 7 30.80 -7.21 3.26
CA SER A 7 29.63 -7.75 2.53
C SER A 7 28.53 -6.71 2.34
N SER A 8 28.42 -5.74 3.25
CA SER A 8 27.46 -4.64 3.16
C SER A 8 27.83 -3.65 2.06
N LEU A 9 29.10 -3.22 1.99
CA LEU A 9 29.60 -2.29 0.97
C LEU A 9 29.47 -2.84 -0.46
N SER A 10 29.75 -4.13 -0.68
CA SER A 10 29.63 -4.77 -1.99
C SER A 10 28.16 -4.89 -2.43
N PHE A 11 27.26 -5.19 -1.50
CA PHE A 11 25.83 -5.25 -1.76
C PHE A 11 25.25 -3.88 -2.12
N VAL A 12 25.58 -2.82 -1.38
CA VAL A 12 25.08 -1.47 -1.65
C VAL A 12 25.56 -0.97 -3.01
N SER A 13 26.82 -1.23 -3.34
CA SER A 13 27.41 -0.90 -4.64
C SER A 13 26.69 -1.63 -5.78
N TRP A 14 26.40 -2.92 -5.61
CA TRP A 14 25.66 -3.73 -6.57
C TRP A 14 24.20 -3.25 -6.73
N ALA A 15 23.50 -3.03 -5.63
CA ALA A 15 22.10 -2.61 -5.61
C ALA A 15 21.90 -1.21 -6.20
N SER A 16 22.84 -0.29 -5.95
CA SER A 16 22.85 1.03 -6.56
C SER A 16 23.09 0.95 -8.08
N ASN A 17 24.07 0.13 -8.50
CA ASN A 17 24.40 -0.03 -9.92
C ASN A 17 23.27 -0.70 -10.73
N ILE A 18 22.56 -1.67 -10.14
CA ILE A 18 21.48 -2.36 -10.85
C ILE A 18 20.20 -1.52 -10.93
N THR A 19 19.86 -0.78 -9.87
CA THR A 19 18.63 0.02 -9.84
C THR A 19 18.77 1.35 -10.55
N LYS A 20 20.00 1.91 -10.61
CA LYS A 20 20.31 3.27 -11.11
C LYS A 20 19.37 4.34 -10.54
N CYS A 21 18.87 4.09 -9.33
CA CYS A 21 17.88 4.91 -8.68
C CYS A 21 18.55 6.07 -7.97
N SER A 22 18.17 7.30 -8.31
CA SER A 22 18.67 8.53 -7.71
C SER A 22 17.75 9.08 -6.61
N ASN A 23 16.54 8.53 -6.46
CA ASN A 23 15.56 9.03 -5.49
C ASN A 23 15.94 8.66 -4.02
N PRO A 24 16.09 9.66 -3.12
CA PRO A 24 16.50 9.45 -1.73
C PRO A 24 15.49 8.67 -0.90
N ALA A 25 14.22 8.59 -1.31
CA ALA A 25 13.21 7.77 -0.64
C ALA A 25 13.58 6.28 -0.58
N PHE A 26 14.43 5.81 -1.50
CA PHE A 26 14.91 4.43 -1.54
C PHE A 26 16.32 4.23 -1.02
N GLU A 27 16.97 5.27 -0.52
CA GLU A 27 18.32 5.14 0.03
C GLU A 27 18.36 4.06 1.12
N LYS A 28 17.35 4.00 1.99
CA LYS A 28 17.21 2.95 3.04
C LYS A 28 16.88 1.56 2.50
N VAL A 29 16.32 1.47 1.30
CA VAL A 29 16.01 0.21 0.61
C VAL A 29 17.27 -0.37 -0.04
N ILE A 30 18.10 0.50 -0.61
CA ILE A 30 19.33 0.14 -1.33
C ILE A 30 20.52 -0.05 -0.37
N SER A 31 20.64 0.78 0.67
CA SER A 31 21.81 0.82 1.56
C SER A 31 21.81 -0.24 2.67
N ARG A 32 20.65 -0.84 2.97
CA ARG A 32 20.51 -1.76 4.11
C ARG A 32 20.34 -3.20 3.63
N VAL A 33 21.03 -4.15 4.25
CA VAL A 33 20.75 -5.59 4.06
C VAL A 33 19.50 -5.97 4.85
N TRP A 34 18.55 -6.65 4.20
CA TRP A 34 17.28 -7.03 4.81
C TRP A 34 17.38 -8.42 5.45
N SER A 35 16.61 -8.64 6.51
CA SER A 35 16.51 -9.96 7.14
C SER A 35 15.93 -11.04 6.21
N ASN A 36 15.23 -10.63 5.15
CA ASN A 36 14.77 -11.51 4.09
C ASN A 36 15.43 -11.09 2.76
N PRO A 37 16.50 -11.78 2.32
CA PRO A 37 17.25 -11.43 1.11
C PRO A 37 16.49 -11.72 -0.18
N GLU A 38 15.59 -12.70 -0.20
CA GLU A 38 14.77 -13.01 -1.40
C GLU A 38 13.79 -11.87 -1.67
N LEU A 39 13.12 -11.39 -0.61
CA LEU A 39 12.27 -10.23 -0.67
C LEU A 39 13.03 -8.98 -1.15
N GLN A 40 14.26 -8.79 -0.67
CA GLN A 40 15.08 -7.66 -1.07
C GLN A 40 15.44 -7.70 -2.56
N LYS A 41 15.78 -8.89 -3.08
CA LYS A 41 16.04 -9.06 -4.53
C LYS A 41 14.80 -8.74 -5.36
N ASP A 42 13.63 -9.19 -4.91
CA ASP A 42 12.37 -8.89 -5.59
C ASP A 42 12.06 -7.38 -5.58
N VAL A 43 12.25 -6.70 -4.43
CA VAL A 43 12.12 -5.25 -4.31
C VAL A 43 13.05 -4.51 -5.28
N LEU A 44 14.31 -4.91 -5.35
CA LEU A 44 15.29 -4.27 -6.23
C LEU A 44 14.97 -4.51 -7.71
N ALA A 45 14.44 -5.70 -8.07
CA ALA A 45 14.00 -5.99 -9.42
C ALA A 45 12.80 -5.13 -9.83
N VAL A 46 11.79 -5.00 -8.95
CA VAL A 46 10.65 -4.09 -9.13
C VAL A 46 11.11 -2.66 -9.31
N LEU A 47 11.97 -2.20 -8.39
CA LEU A 47 12.50 -0.84 -8.40
C LEU A 47 13.23 -0.54 -9.71
N THR A 48 14.11 -1.45 -10.15
CA THR A 48 14.84 -1.32 -11.41
C THR A 48 13.89 -1.17 -12.60
N GLY A 49 12.85 -2.01 -12.67
CA GLY A 49 11.85 -1.94 -13.75
C GLY A 49 11.08 -0.63 -13.78
N VAL A 50 10.69 -0.11 -12.60
CA VAL A 50 9.97 1.17 -12.48
C VAL A 50 10.88 2.35 -12.80
N THR A 51 12.11 2.38 -12.27
CA THR A 51 13.10 3.42 -12.57
C THR A 51 13.38 3.48 -14.07
N LYS A 52 13.58 2.32 -14.72
CA LYS A 52 13.75 2.24 -16.16
C LYS A 52 12.54 2.81 -16.91
N SER A 53 11.32 2.45 -16.51
CA SER A 53 10.11 2.98 -17.14
C SER A 53 9.96 4.50 -17.01
N ILE A 54 10.45 5.09 -15.92
CA ILE A 54 10.47 6.55 -15.71
C ILE A 54 11.53 7.19 -16.61
N HIS A 55 12.74 6.63 -16.66
CA HIS A 55 13.82 7.10 -17.53
C HIS A 55 13.46 7.02 -19.01
N ASP A 56 12.81 5.93 -19.44
CA ASP A 56 12.34 5.73 -20.83
C ASP A 56 11.30 6.82 -21.23
N LYS A 57 10.62 7.42 -20.25
CA LYS A 57 9.67 8.54 -20.45
C LYS A 57 10.30 9.92 -20.25
N GLY A 58 11.61 10.00 -20.00
CA GLY A 58 12.33 11.25 -19.72
C GLY A 58 11.99 11.88 -18.37
N GLY A 59 11.48 11.09 -17.42
CA GLY A 59 11.06 11.57 -16.10
C GLY A 59 12.22 11.84 -15.14
N THR A 60 11.94 12.54 -14.03
CA THR A 60 12.95 13.02 -13.06
C THR A 60 13.01 12.20 -11.78
N GLU A 61 12.49 10.96 -11.80
CA GLU A 61 12.47 10.06 -10.65
C GLU A 61 11.74 10.63 -9.42
N SER A 62 10.78 11.54 -9.62
CA SER A 62 9.99 12.09 -8.53
C SER A 62 9.11 11.03 -7.86
N ALA A 63 8.79 11.22 -6.59
CA ALA A 63 7.91 10.29 -5.86
C ALA A 63 6.52 10.15 -6.51
N ALA A 64 6.03 11.21 -7.17
CA ALA A 64 4.80 11.19 -7.94
C ALA A 64 4.91 10.29 -9.19
N GLU A 65 6.03 10.34 -9.91
CA GLU A 65 6.27 9.49 -11.10
C GLU A 65 6.41 8.02 -10.72
N TYR A 66 7.11 7.70 -9.64
CA TYR A 66 7.17 6.33 -9.12
C TYR A 66 5.79 5.80 -8.75
N TYR A 67 5.01 6.59 -8.01
CA TYR A 67 3.66 6.21 -7.63
C TYR A 67 2.74 6.04 -8.86
N ALA A 68 2.72 7.00 -9.78
CA ALA A 68 1.90 6.94 -10.98
C ALA A 68 2.28 5.76 -11.88
N THR A 69 3.59 5.49 -12.02
CA THR A 69 4.10 4.36 -12.81
C THR A 69 3.73 3.03 -12.14
N LEU A 70 3.83 2.91 -10.82
CA LEU A 70 3.41 1.72 -10.08
C LEU A 70 1.90 1.46 -10.19
N VAL A 71 1.06 2.49 -10.08
CA VAL A 71 -0.40 2.38 -10.25
C VAL A 71 -0.75 2.01 -11.70
N SER A 72 -0.10 2.64 -12.68
CA SER A 72 -0.33 2.38 -14.10
C SER A 72 0.10 0.97 -14.52
N ILE A 73 1.28 0.50 -14.08
CA ILE A 73 1.74 -0.88 -14.32
C ILE A 73 0.72 -1.88 -13.76
N HIS A 74 0.25 -1.65 -12.54
CA HIS A 74 -0.75 -2.54 -11.94
C HIS A 74 -2.07 -2.51 -12.72
N TYR A 75 -2.60 -1.33 -13.04
CA TYR A 75 -3.85 -1.19 -13.79
C TYR A 75 -3.77 -1.89 -15.15
N SER A 76 -2.69 -1.65 -15.90
CA SER A 76 -2.43 -2.27 -17.20
C SER A 76 -2.36 -3.80 -17.08
N THR A 77 -1.63 -4.31 -16.08
CA THR A 77 -1.52 -5.75 -15.83
C THR A 77 -2.85 -6.37 -15.46
N SER A 78 -3.62 -5.73 -14.56
CA SER A 78 -4.93 -6.22 -14.14
C SER A 78 -5.88 -6.32 -15.33
N ASN A 79 -5.86 -5.32 -16.22
CA ASN A 79 -6.70 -5.31 -17.41
C ASN A 79 -6.27 -6.37 -18.43
N LEU A 80 -4.96 -6.54 -18.64
CA LEU A 80 -4.41 -7.61 -19.47
C LEU A 80 -4.78 -9.00 -18.94
N MET A 81 -4.67 -9.23 -17.63
CA MET A 81 -5.03 -10.50 -17.01
C MET A 81 -6.54 -10.81 -17.14
N LYS A 82 -7.41 -9.78 -17.04
CA LYS A 82 -8.86 -9.93 -17.29
C LYS A 82 -9.16 -10.30 -18.75
N LEU A 83 -8.47 -9.67 -19.70
CA LEU A 83 -8.62 -9.95 -21.14
C LEU A 83 -8.10 -11.34 -21.51
N THR A 84 -6.96 -11.77 -20.95
CA THR A 84 -6.39 -13.10 -21.19
C THR A 84 -7.25 -14.22 -20.58
N ALA A 85 -7.81 -14.01 -19.39
CA ALA A 85 -8.72 -14.97 -18.73
C ALA A 85 -10.02 -15.22 -19.52
N LEU A 86 -10.46 -14.24 -20.34
CA LEU A 86 -11.62 -14.37 -21.20
C LEU A 86 -11.31 -15.02 -22.56
N ASN A 87 -10.06 -14.97 -23.04
CA ASN A 87 -9.77 -15.24 -24.44
C ASN A 87 -9.08 -16.57 -24.76
N THR A 88 -8.22 -17.17 -23.91
CA THR A 88 -7.71 -18.58 -24.06
C THR A 88 -6.63 -18.92 -23.02
N PRO A 89 -6.40 -20.21 -22.69
CA PRO A 89 -5.35 -20.64 -21.77
C PRO A 89 -3.99 -20.72 -22.48
N SER A 90 -2.98 -20.08 -21.87
CA SER A 90 -1.54 -20.20 -22.15
C SER A 90 -0.95 -19.37 -23.31
N CYS A 91 -0.01 -18.46 -22.97
CA CYS A 91 1.35 -18.33 -23.57
C CYS A 91 2.17 -17.15 -22.98
N THR A 92 1.67 -16.37 -22.02
CA THR A 92 2.37 -15.17 -21.47
C THR A 92 2.91 -15.36 -20.05
N LYS A 93 3.28 -16.61 -19.71
CA LYS A 93 3.58 -17.07 -18.34
C LYS A 93 4.71 -16.31 -17.60
N PRO A 94 5.83 -15.88 -18.21
CA PRO A 94 6.91 -15.24 -17.46
C PRO A 94 6.63 -13.78 -17.12
N ALA A 95 6.09 -12.99 -18.07
CA ALA A 95 5.75 -11.60 -17.85
C ALA A 95 4.50 -11.45 -16.98
N GLU A 96 3.50 -12.31 -17.16
CA GLU A 96 2.32 -12.35 -16.28
C GLU A 96 2.66 -12.86 -14.89
N ALA A 97 3.49 -13.90 -14.74
CA ALA A 97 3.96 -14.33 -13.42
C ALA A 97 4.89 -13.30 -12.79
N TYR A 98 5.72 -12.58 -13.56
CA TYR A 98 6.57 -11.50 -13.07
C TYR A 98 5.75 -10.30 -12.62
N LEU A 99 4.70 -9.92 -13.37
CA LEU A 99 3.78 -8.83 -13.00
C LEU A 99 2.85 -9.24 -11.86
N LEU A 100 2.34 -10.47 -11.83
CA LEU A 100 1.58 -11.05 -10.72
C LEU A 100 2.45 -11.18 -9.47
N LYS A 101 3.72 -11.58 -9.61
CA LYS A 101 4.74 -11.58 -8.56
C LYS A 101 5.01 -10.15 -8.10
N LEU A 102 5.21 -9.19 -9.00
CA LEU A 102 5.32 -7.75 -8.69
C LEU A 102 4.14 -7.27 -7.84
N ILE A 103 2.91 -7.60 -8.26
CA ILE A 103 1.66 -7.15 -7.65
C ILE A 103 1.38 -7.85 -6.30
N MET A 104 1.71 -9.14 -6.18
CA MET A 104 1.49 -9.97 -4.99
C MET A 104 2.69 -9.97 -4.03
N CYS A 105 3.86 -9.51 -4.46
CA CYS A 105 5.05 -9.51 -3.65
C CYS A 105 4.92 -8.49 -2.52
N GLN A 106 5.34 -8.95 -1.34
CA GLN A 106 5.65 -8.12 -0.19
C GLN A 106 6.49 -6.88 -0.56
N ALA A 107 7.26 -6.96 -1.64
CA ALA A 107 8.03 -5.89 -2.24
C ALA A 107 7.21 -4.68 -2.69
N TYR A 108 6.20 -4.87 -3.54
CA TYR A 108 5.34 -3.79 -4.04
C TYR A 108 4.54 -3.15 -2.91
N VAL A 109 4.03 -3.98 -2.01
CA VAL A 109 3.32 -3.52 -0.82
C VAL A 109 4.24 -2.68 0.08
N HIS A 110 5.52 -3.07 0.24
CA HIS A 110 6.50 -2.30 1.01
C HIS A 110 6.91 -0.99 0.31
N LEU A 111 7.09 -1.00 -1.02
CA LEU A 111 7.42 0.19 -1.80
C LEU A 111 6.24 1.18 -1.81
N CYS A 112 5.02 0.71 -2.07
CA CYS A 112 3.80 1.51 -1.93
C CYS A 112 3.65 2.07 -0.52
N TYR A 113 3.94 1.27 0.51
CA TYR A 113 3.94 1.72 1.90
C TYR A 113 4.95 2.84 2.14
N ILE A 114 6.20 2.68 1.72
CA ILE A 114 7.24 3.71 1.86
C ILE A 114 6.79 4.99 1.15
N TYR A 115 6.31 4.89 -0.09
CA TYR A 115 5.89 6.04 -0.88
C TYR A 115 4.70 6.78 -0.34
N ILE A 116 3.59 6.08 -0.16
CA ILE A 116 2.34 6.66 0.32
C ILE A 116 2.56 7.27 1.71
N ARG A 117 3.39 6.63 2.55
CA ARG A 117 3.69 7.14 3.89
C ARG A 117 4.58 8.39 3.90
N PHE A 118 5.60 8.47 3.04
CA PHE A 118 6.66 9.49 3.18
C PHE A 118 6.65 10.63 2.17
N SER A 119 6.06 10.49 0.98
CA SER A 119 6.44 11.41 -0.11
C SER A 119 5.36 11.81 -1.11
N VAL A 120 4.15 11.23 -1.06
CA VAL A 120 3.10 11.58 -2.03
C VAL A 120 2.24 12.77 -1.55
N PRO A 121 2.10 13.85 -2.36
CA PRO A 121 1.20 14.97 -2.06
C PRO A 121 -0.27 14.53 -2.01
N ASP A 122 -1.05 15.12 -1.12
CA ASP A 122 -2.48 14.80 -0.97
C ASP A 122 -3.28 15.06 -2.26
N SER A 123 -2.88 16.03 -3.08
CA SER A 123 -3.50 16.31 -4.38
C SER A 123 -3.43 15.11 -5.34
N LEU A 124 -2.29 14.41 -5.38
CA LEU A 124 -2.12 13.23 -6.24
C LEU A 124 -2.93 12.05 -5.72
N LEU A 125 -2.93 11.81 -4.41
CA LEU A 125 -3.73 10.74 -3.78
C LEU A 125 -5.23 10.93 -4.02
N ARG A 126 -5.71 12.18 -4.06
CA ARG A 126 -7.10 12.50 -4.43
C ARG A 126 -7.37 12.21 -5.91
N ALA A 127 -6.47 12.62 -6.81
CA ALA A 127 -6.63 12.41 -8.25
C ALA A 127 -6.66 10.92 -8.63
N THR A 128 -5.89 10.09 -7.93
CA THR A 128 -5.79 8.64 -8.21
C THR A 128 -6.64 7.78 -7.27
N PHE A 129 -7.52 8.38 -6.46
CA PHE A 129 -8.23 7.69 -5.39
C PHE A 129 -8.93 6.41 -5.85
N ALA A 130 -9.73 6.49 -6.91
CA ALA A 130 -10.53 5.38 -7.39
C ALA A 130 -9.66 4.17 -7.78
N GLU A 131 -8.58 4.41 -8.53
CA GLU A 131 -7.69 3.34 -9.00
C GLU A 131 -6.84 2.79 -7.85
N ALA A 132 -6.25 3.66 -7.04
CA ALA A 132 -5.44 3.23 -5.91
C ALA A 132 -6.26 2.43 -4.87
N ALA A 133 -7.49 2.86 -4.58
CA ALA A 133 -8.36 2.19 -3.63
C ALA A 133 -8.77 0.78 -4.13
N LYS A 134 -9.11 0.64 -5.41
CA LYS A 134 -9.42 -0.67 -6.03
C LYS A 134 -8.25 -1.63 -5.88
N ILE A 135 -7.04 -1.18 -6.20
CA ILE A 135 -5.81 -1.98 -6.12
C ILE A 135 -5.57 -2.43 -4.68
N LEU A 136 -5.56 -1.49 -3.74
CA LEU A 136 -5.27 -1.79 -2.34
C LEU A 136 -6.33 -2.70 -1.71
N VAL A 137 -7.61 -2.49 -2.02
CA VAL A 137 -8.70 -3.34 -1.53
C VAL A 137 -8.65 -4.74 -2.13
N HIS A 138 -8.35 -4.87 -3.43
CA HIS A 138 -8.16 -6.16 -4.07
C HIS A 138 -7.04 -6.94 -3.37
N LEU A 139 -5.87 -6.31 -3.19
CA LEU A 139 -4.74 -6.91 -2.48
C LEU A 139 -5.09 -7.27 -1.03
N LEU A 140 -5.76 -6.38 -0.30
CA LEU A 140 -6.17 -6.61 1.09
C LEU A 140 -7.12 -7.81 1.21
N THR A 141 -8.09 -7.92 0.28
CA THR A 141 -9.07 -9.01 0.27
C THR A 141 -8.38 -10.33 -0.07
N SER A 142 -7.53 -10.36 -1.10
CA SER A 142 -6.75 -11.55 -1.48
C SER A 142 -5.82 -12.02 -0.36
N CYS A 143 -5.18 -11.09 0.36
CA CYS A 143 -4.30 -11.44 1.48
C CYS A 143 -5.06 -11.91 2.73
N SER A 144 -6.33 -11.53 2.87
CA SER A 144 -7.17 -11.95 3.99
C SER A 144 -7.86 -13.31 3.79
N ALA A 145 -7.95 -13.78 2.54
CA ALA A 145 -8.60 -15.04 2.18
C ALA A 145 -7.65 -16.25 2.22
N THR A 146 -6.34 -16.02 2.21
CA THR A 146 -5.31 -17.06 2.14
C THR A 146 -4.59 -17.19 3.49
N ASP A 147 -4.40 -18.42 3.97
CA ASP A 147 -3.83 -18.71 5.30
C ASP A 147 -2.47 -18.06 5.59
N ALA A 148 -2.26 -17.78 6.89
CA ALA A 148 -1.08 -17.36 7.67
C ALA A 148 0.07 -16.55 7.01
N THR A 149 0.58 -16.97 5.86
CA THR A 149 1.78 -16.46 5.17
C THR A 149 1.64 -15.01 4.71
N HIS A 150 0.44 -14.58 4.32
CA HIS A 150 0.19 -13.22 3.79
C HIS A 150 -0.22 -12.18 4.86
N THR A 151 -0.32 -12.58 6.13
CA THR A 151 -0.74 -11.67 7.20
C THR A 151 0.25 -10.51 7.41
N SER A 152 1.52 -10.69 7.04
CA SER A 152 2.55 -9.65 7.08
C SER A 152 2.25 -8.46 6.14
N LEU A 153 1.42 -8.69 5.10
CA LEU A 153 1.04 -7.70 4.08
C LEU A 153 -0.13 -6.83 4.49
N LEU A 154 -0.99 -7.32 5.40
CA LEU A 154 -2.18 -6.61 5.84
C LEU A 154 -1.83 -5.28 6.50
N LYS A 155 -0.79 -5.26 7.35
CA LYS A 155 -0.37 -4.02 8.04
C LYS A 155 0.02 -2.91 7.05
N PRO A 156 0.96 -3.09 6.11
CA PRO A 156 1.29 -2.04 5.16
C PRO A 156 0.11 -1.64 4.27
N LEU A 157 -0.73 -2.59 3.84
CA LEU A 157 -1.94 -2.30 3.05
C LEU A 157 -2.94 -1.42 3.81
N LEU A 158 -3.19 -1.72 5.08
CA LEU A 158 -4.05 -0.90 5.96
C LEU A 158 -3.50 0.52 6.14
N ILE A 159 -2.17 0.67 6.24
CA ILE A 159 -1.55 1.99 6.35
C ILE A 159 -1.70 2.77 5.04
N CYS A 160 -1.50 2.14 3.89
CA CYS A 160 -1.70 2.75 2.57
C CYS A 160 -3.16 3.21 2.39
N LEU A 161 -4.12 2.35 2.69
CA LEU A 161 -5.56 2.68 2.64
C LEU A 161 -5.90 3.82 3.60
N GLY A 162 -5.36 3.77 4.82
CA GLY A 162 -5.55 4.82 5.81
C GLY A 162 -5.05 6.18 5.32
N ARG A 163 -3.87 6.23 4.70
CA ARG A 163 -3.30 7.47 4.14
C ARG A 163 -4.07 7.97 2.92
N LEU A 164 -4.53 7.06 2.06
CA LEU A 164 -5.35 7.38 0.89
C LEU A 164 -6.69 8.02 1.30
N LEU A 165 -7.35 7.46 2.31
CA LEU A 165 -8.58 8.01 2.89
C LEU A 165 -8.33 9.31 3.65
N ARG A 166 -7.21 9.41 4.38
CA ARG A 166 -6.80 10.63 5.10
C ARG A 166 -6.59 11.82 4.14
N ALA A 167 -6.16 11.57 2.90
CA ALA A 167 -5.96 12.63 1.91
C ALA A 167 -7.26 13.20 1.32
N GLN A 168 -8.42 12.56 1.53
CA GLN A 168 -9.70 13.01 0.99
C GLN A 168 -10.21 14.25 1.73
N VAL A 169 -10.87 15.15 0.99
CA VAL A 169 -11.53 16.33 1.59
C VAL A 169 -12.78 15.91 2.36
N ARG A 170 -13.26 16.76 3.26
CA ARG A 170 -14.38 16.46 4.17
C ARG A 170 -15.65 16.10 3.40
N GLU A 171 -15.92 16.81 2.31
CA GLU A 171 -17.09 16.65 1.45
C GLU A 171 -17.11 15.28 0.78
N SER A 172 -15.95 14.72 0.44
CA SER A 172 -15.83 13.41 -0.21
C SER A 172 -16.34 12.26 0.67
N TRP A 173 -16.42 12.43 1.99
CA TRP A 173 -16.97 11.42 2.90
C TRP A 173 -18.50 11.27 2.81
N SER A 174 -19.17 12.19 2.11
CA SER A 174 -20.56 12.02 1.70
C SER A 174 -20.74 10.99 0.57
N LEU A 175 -19.65 10.62 -0.12
CA LEU A 175 -19.68 9.63 -1.21
C LEU A 175 -19.63 8.20 -0.66
N GLU A 176 -20.49 7.33 -1.20
CA GLU A 176 -20.48 5.91 -0.80
C GLU A 176 -19.18 5.20 -1.19
N SER A 177 -18.52 5.62 -2.27
CA SER A 177 -17.23 5.07 -2.66
C SER A 177 -16.18 5.23 -1.56
N VAL A 178 -16.09 6.40 -0.91
CA VAL A 178 -15.13 6.66 0.18
C VAL A 178 -15.50 5.85 1.43
N ARG A 179 -16.78 5.87 1.81
CA ARG A 179 -17.28 5.11 2.98
C ARG A 179 -17.12 3.60 2.81
N HIS A 180 -17.33 3.09 1.60
CA HIS A 180 -17.14 1.68 1.27
C HIS A 180 -15.69 1.25 1.50
N ILE A 181 -14.72 2.04 1.01
CA ILE A 181 -13.30 1.78 1.23
C ILE A 181 -12.94 1.85 2.71
N TYR A 182 -13.55 2.77 3.47
CA TYR A 182 -13.34 2.85 4.92
C TYR A 182 -13.82 1.60 5.67
N ARG A 183 -14.91 0.93 5.23
CA ARG A 183 -15.37 -0.34 5.83
C ARG A 183 -14.31 -1.44 5.77
N TYR A 184 -13.45 -1.44 4.75
CA TYR A 184 -12.36 -2.40 4.68
C TYR A 184 -11.35 -2.22 5.82
N ILE A 185 -11.10 -1.00 6.29
CA ILE A 185 -10.23 -0.77 7.46
C ILE A 185 -10.94 -1.23 8.73
N LEU A 186 -12.23 -0.90 8.87
CA LEU A 186 -13.02 -1.24 10.04
C LEU A 186 -13.10 -2.75 10.29
N ARG A 187 -13.14 -3.59 9.24
CA ARG A 187 -13.12 -5.06 9.37
C ARG A 187 -11.87 -5.63 10.08
N PHE A 188 -10.84 -4.82 10.33
CA PHE A 188 -9.62 -5.26 11.00
C PHE A 188 -9.48 -4.72 12.42
N ILE A 189 -10.48 -4.05 12.99
CA ILE A 189 -10.38 -3.48 14.35
C ILE A 189 -10.39 -4.56 15.45
N ASP A 190 -11.01 -5.70 15.18
CA ASP A 190 -11.19 -6.87 16.04
C ASP A 190 -10.40 -8.09 15.53
N TYR A 191 -9.59 -7.91 14.49
CA TYR A 191 -8.79 -8.97 13.85
C TYR A 191 -7.97 -9.81 14.84
N GLU A 192 -7.84 -11.12 14.67
CA GLU A 192 -7.17 -11.98 15.66
C GLU A 192 -5.70 -11.58 15.96
N LYS A 193 -4.97 -11.11 14.94
CA LYS A 193 -3.57 -10.73 15.08
C LYS A 193 -3.39 -9.31 15.65
N PRO A 194 -2.74 -9.14 16.83
CA PRO A 194 -2.62 -7.84 17.50
C PRO A 194 -1.93 -6.75 16.67
N THR A 195 -0.93 -7.11 15.87
CA THR A 195 -0.18 -6.15 15.05
C THR A 195 -1.02 -5.58 13.92
N VAL A 196 -1.93 -6.37 13.36
CA VAL A 196 -2.87 -5.94 12.30
C VAL A 196 -3.96 -5.07 12.91
N ARG A 197 -4.55 -5.48 14.05
CA ARG A 197 -5.51 -4.63 14.81
C ARG A 197 -4.95 -3.26 15.12
N LYS A 198 -3.77 -3.21 15.74
CA LYS A 198 -3.10 -1.95 16.10
C LYS A 198 -2.90 -1.05 14.88
N SER A 199 -2.62 -1.64 13.72
CA SER A 199 -2.44 -0.89 12.47
C SER A 199 -3.77 -0.34 11.95
N SER A 200 -4.85 -1.10 12.04
CA SER A 200 -6.21 -0.62 11.72
C SER A 200 -6.62 0.52 12.67
N HIS A 201 -6.42 0.36 13.98
CA HIS A 201 -6.73 1.41 14.96
C HIS A 201 -5.95 2.70 14.69
N ILE A 202 -4.65 2.62 14.42
CA ILE A 202 -3.84 3.78 14.04
C ILE A 202 -4.39 4.45 12.77
N ALA A 203 -4.79 3.67 11.76
CA ALA A 203 -5.38 4.21 10.54
C ALA A 203 -6.69 4.95 10.82
N VAL A 204 -7.58 4.34 11.62
CA VAL A 204 -8.84 4.97 12.08
C VAL A 204 -8.55 6.26 12.83
N CYS A 205 -7.70 6.24 13.85
CA CYS A 205 -7.34 7.44 14.62
C CYS A 205 -6.76 8.54 13.73
N ASN A 206 -5.91 8.19 12.77
CA ASN A 206 -5.33 9.17 11.84
C ASN A 206 -6.37 9.79 10.89
N ILE A 207 -7.39 9.04 10.49
CA ILE A 207 -8.48 9.59 9.67
C ILE A 207 -9.32 10.55 10.51
N LEU A 208 -9.69 10.14 11.73
CA LEU A 208 -10.59 10.92 12.59
C LEU A 208 -9.92 12.18 13.17
N HIS A 209 -8.60 12.16 13.44
CA HIS A 209 -7.87 13.29 14.05
C HIS A 209 -7.76 14.54 13.16
N ILE A 210 -7.99 14.46 11.83
CA ILE A 210 -7.91 15.64 10.96
C ILE A 210 -8.91 16.73 11.37
N ALA A 211 -10.00 16.36 12.06
CA ALA A 211 -11.06 17.30 12.41
C ALA A 211 -10.70 18.28 13.55
N SER A 212 -9.56 18.11 14.24
CA SER A 212 -9.21 18.95 15.40
C SER A 212 -8.30 20.15 15.07
N SER A 213 -7.79 20.26 13.83
CA SER A 213 -6.73 21.23 13.48
C SER A 213 -7.19 22.48 12.73
N GLY A 214 -8.48 22.84 12.75
CA GLY A 214 -8.98 24.00 12.01
C GLY A 214 -10.22 24.66 12.60
N GLY A 215 -10.00 25.61 13.52
CA GLY A 215 -10.90 26.74 13.77
C GLY A 215 -12.06 26.52 14.75
N THR A 216 -11.94 27.14 15.93
CA THR A 216 -12.98 27.77 16.79
C THR A 216 -14.27 27.05 17.19
N ASP A 217 -14.56 25.84 16.71
CA ASP A 217 -15.79 25.12 17.04
C ASP A 217 -15.45 23.76 17.67
N GLU A 218 -15.59 23.68 19.00
CA GLU A 218 -15.08 22.58 19.86
C GLU A 218 -15.67 21.19 19.57
N ASN A 219 -16.59 21.04 18.61
CA ASN A 219 -17.32 19.79 18.38
C ASN A 219 -17.48 19.38 16.90
N VAL A 220 -16.60 19.84 16.01
CA VAL A 220 -16.67 19.38 14.61
C VAL A 220 -16.05 17.99 14.49
N PHE A 221 -16.87 16.95 14.65
CA PHE A 221 -16.42 15.57 14.41
C PHE A 221 -16.14 15.33 12.92
N HIS A 222 -15.17 14.44 12.66
CA HIS A 222 -14.92 13.94 11.31
C HIS A 222 -16.16 13.18 10.80
N PRO A 223 -16.59 13.34 9.53
CA PRO A 223 -17.80 12.68 9.01
C PRO A 223 -17.79 11.15 9.14
N ALA A 224 -16.61 10.54 9.15
CA ALA A 224 -16.47 9.10 9.34
C ALA A 224 -16.77 8.60 10.77
N CYS A 225 -16.82 9.48 11.78
CA CYS A 225 -17.05 9.10 13.18
C CYS A 225 -18.34 8.29 13.35
N HIS A 226 -19.44 8.72 12.72
CA HIS A 226 -20.71 8.00 12.76
C HIS A 226 -20.55 6.54 12.31
N GLN A 227 -19.85 6.33 11.20
CA GLN A 227 -19.61 5.00 10.63
C GLN A 227 -18.72 4.14 11.54
N THR A 228 -17.70 4.75 12.19
CA THR A 228 -16.86 4.05 13.17
C THR A 228 -17.67 3.58 14.38
N VAL A 229 -18.46 4.47 14.97
CA VAL A 229 -19.31 4.17 16.12
C VAL A 229 -20.31 3.07 15.78
N GLN A 230 -20.99 3.19 14.63
CA GLN A 230 -21.95 2.20 14.16
C GLN A 230 -21.32 0.82 14.03
N HIS A 231 -20.13 0.73 13.42
CA HIS A 231 -19.44 -0.55 13.25
C HIS A 231 -19.07 -1.18 14.60
N ILE A 232 -18.48 -0.41 15.52
CA ILE A 232 -18.11 -0.89 16.85
C ILE A 232 -19.35 -1.38 17.62
N CYS A 233 -20.45 -0.63 17.61
CA CYS A 233 -21.69 -1.05 18.25
C CYS A 233 -22.23 -2.37 17.68
N VAL A 234 -22.09 -2.60 16.37
CA VAL A 234 -22.48 -3.86 15.73
C VAL A 234 -21.56 -4.99 16.15
N SER A 235 -20.25 -4.79 16.14
CA SER A 235 -19.27 -5.81 16.56
C SER A 235 -19.49 -6.26 18.01
N ILE A 236 -19.68 -5.31 18.95
CA ILE A 236 -19.96 -5.64 20.36
C ILE A 236 -21.24 -6.46 20.49
N ARG A 237 -22.32 -6.11 19.77
CA ARG A 237 -23.57 -6.88 19.81
C ARG A 237 -23.42 -8.28 19.24
N GLN A 238 -22.54 -8.47 18.25
CA GLN A 238 -22.29 -9.78 17.68
C GLN A 238 -21.55 -10.66 18.69
N GLU A 239 -20.50 -10.17 19.33
CA GLU A 239 -19.76 -10.91 20.36
C GLU A 239 -20.68 -11.37 21.50
N MET A 240 -21.56 -10.49 21.97
CA MET A 240 -22.50 -10.79 23.06
C MET A 240 -23.59 -11.81 22.70
N ARG A 241 -23.83 -12.11 21.42
CA ARG A 241 -24.80 -13.14 20.99
C ARG A 241 -24.23 -14.56 21.02
N TYR A 242 -22.91 -14.70 21.14
CA TYR A 242 -22.22 -15.99 21.23
C TYR A 242 -21.87 -16.38 22.68
N VAL A 243 -22.33 -15.60 23.66
CA VAL A 243 -22.25 -15.86 25.11
C VAL A 243 -23.64 -16.23 25.62
#